data_AF-A0A7G7KMF7-F1
#
_entry.id   AF-A0A7G7KMF7-F1
#
_cell.length_a   1.000
_cell.length_b   1.000
_cell.length_c   1.000
_cell.angle_alpha   90.00
_cell.angle_beta   90.00
_cell.angle_gamma   90.00
#
_symmetry.space_group_name_H-M   'P 1'
#
loop_
_entity.id
_entity.type
_entity.pdbx_description
1 polymer ?
#
loop_
_entity_poly.entity_id
_entity_poly.type
_entity_poly.pdbx_seq_one_letter_code
_entity_poly.pdbx_strand_id
1 'polypeptide(L)'
;MANGSGLADIGYLRVGQILQQLFAFLPATLVPVLFLRLRGESTFAHQVQQLEKPLRIIWFVLLEVLLAYSIFDQFIISWLFGTDFTSAILPTRLLLITALFESLSQLVVQPLLASGKARDYGIWQNVSAIIAAVLGWLWIPTAGIAAYLIVRLMYVTIPLLVFGLPVAKHLQKPLRMLPLLLTSSALAVLLLIQSIESYSIVSIPYVYAFVFLMVVLFQRHDLSFLYTTLRSRS
;
A
#
# COMPACT_ATOMS: atom_id res chain seq x y z
N MET A 1 -36.55 12.15 -2.10
CA MET A 1 -35.77 12.53 -3.29
C MET A 1 -34.29 12.28 -3.02
N ALA A 2 -33.85 11.02 -3.04
CA ALA A 2 -32.51 10.60 -2.64
C ALA A 2 -31.84 9.71 -3.70
N ASN A 3 -31.92 10.03 -4.99
CA ASN A 3 -31.57 9.05 -6.05
C ASN A 3 -30.57 9.53 -7.12
N GLY A 4 -29.98 10.73 -7.00
CA GLY A 4 -28.98 11.23 -7.96
C GLY A 4 -27.54 11.18 -7.44
N SER A 5 -27.30 11.67 -6.23
CA SER A 5 -25.95 11.80 -5.66
C SER A 5 -25.28 10.46 -5.38
N GLY A 6 -26.02 9.49 -4.83
CA GLY A 6 -25.48 8.18 -4.48
C GLY A 6 -24.99 7.37 -5.69
N LEU A 7 -25.57 7.55 -6.87
CA LEU A 7 -25.13 6.86 -8.08
C LEU A 7 -23.81 7.43 -8.63
N ALA A 8 -23.63 8.75 -8.61
CA ALA A 8 -22.38 9.40 -9.01
C ALA A 8 -21.22 9.01 -8.08
N ASP A 9 -21.48 8.97 -6.78
CA ASP A 9 -20.56 8.53 -5.73
C ASP A 9 -20.03 7.11 -5.97
N ILE A 10 -20.92 6.19 -6.36
CA ILE A 10 -20.54 4.81 -6.75
C ILE A 10 -19.64 4.83 -7.99
N GLY A 11 -19.93 5.70 -8.97
CA GLY A 11 -19.12 5.89 -10.16
C GLY A 11 -17.68 6.33 -9.83
N TYR A 12 -17.54 7.34 -8.95
CA TYR A 12 -16.24 7.82 -8.50
C TYR A 12 -15.45 6.75 -7.74
N LEU A 13 -16.13 6.00 -6.87
CA LEU A 13 -15.52 4.89 -6.16
C LEU A 13 -15.02 3.81 -7.13
N ARG A 14 -15.79 3.53 -8.19
CA ARG A 14 -15.43 2.52 -9.19
C ARG A 14 -14.18 2.90 -9.98
N VAL A 15 -14.03 4.17 -10.35
CA VAL A 15 -12.79 4.69 -10.97
C VAL A 15 -11.60 4.40 -10.07
N GLY A 16 -11.70 4.74 -8.78
CA GLY A 16 -10.64 4.48 -7.82
C GLY A 16 -10.32 2.99 -7.65
N GLN A 17 -11.34 2.11 -7.66
CA GLN A 17 -11.13 0.66 -7.61
C GLN A 17 -10.39 0.10 -8.84
N ILE A 18 -10.65 0.62 -10.04
CA ILE A 18 -9.94 0.21 -11.25
C ILE A 18 -8.45 0.58 -11.14
N LEU A 19 -8.16 1.83 -10.76
CA LEU A 19 -6.78 2.28 -10.56
C LEU A 19 -6.09 1.52 -9.42
N GLN A 20 -6.83 1.19 -8.36
CA GLN A 20 -6.36 0.33 -7.27
C GLN A 20 -5.93 -1.06 -7.77
N GLN A 21 -6.71 -1.69 -8.64
CA GLN A 21 -6.40 -3.00 -9.21
C GLN A 21 -5.16 -2.94 -10.11
N LEU A 22 -5.04 -1.88 -10.91
CA LEU A 22 -3.83 -1.67 -11.72
C LEU A 22 -2.59 -1.50 -10.85
N PHE A 23 -2.69 -0.77 -9.75
CA PHE A 23 -1.61 -0.60 -8.78
C PHE A 23 -1.21 -1.94 -8.12
N ALA A 24 -2.21 -2.74 -7.70
CA ALA A 24 -2.00 -4.03 -7.05
C ALA A 24 -1.53 -5.14 -8.01
N PHE A 25 -1.56 -4.92 -9.34
CA PHE A 25 -1.19 -5.92 -10.33
C PHE A 25 0.28 -6.36 -10.21
N LEU A 26 1.20 -5.40 -10.03
CA LEU A 26 2.63 -5.69 -9.92
C LEU A 26 2.97 -6.63 -8.76
N PRO A 27 2.54 -6.38 -7.50
CA PRO A 27 2.80 -7.30 -6.41
C PRO A 27 2.06 -8.64 -6.61
N ALA A 28 0.82 -8.62 -7.11
CA ALA A 28 0.05 -9.84 -7.34
C ALA A 28 0.72 -10.81 -8.32
N THR A 29 1.40 -10.30 -9.35
CA THR A 29 2.15 -11.14 -10.30
C THR A 29 3.47 -11.68 -9.74
N LEU A 30 4.11 -10.95 -8.81
CA LEU A 30 5.38 -11.37 -8.21
C LEU A 30 5.21 -12.32 -7.02
N VAL A 31 4.09 -12.21 -6.30
CA VAL A 31 3.81 -13.02 -5.10
C VAL A 31 3.96 -14.54 -5.35
N PRO A 32 3.39 -15.14 -6.41
CA PRO A 32 3.54 -16.57 -6.67
C PRO A 32 5.00 -17.00 -6.88
N VAL A 33 5.79 -16.17 -7.59
CA VAL A 33 7.20 -16.43 -7.85
C VAL A 33 8.00 -16.38 -6.55
N LEU A 34 7.72 -15.40 -5.69
CA LEU A 34 8.34 -15.30 -4.37
C LEU A 34 7.97 -16.48 -3.50
N PHE A 35 6.70 -16.87 -3.47
CA PHE A 35 6.23 -18.01 -2.70
C PHE A 35 6.98 -19.31 -3.05
N LEU A 36 7.13 -19.61 -4.34
CA LEU A 36 7.87 -20.79 -4.81
C LEU A 36 9.33 -20.77 -4.34
N ARG A 37 9.98 -19.60 -4.42
CA ARG A 37 11.36 -19.43 -3.94
C ARG A 37 11.46 -19.65 -2.43
N LEU A 38 10.52 -19.10 -1.65
CA LEU A 38 10.52 -19.21 -0.19
C LEU A 38 10.28 -20.64 0.29
N ARG A 39 9.46 -21.42 -0.43
CA ARG A 39 9.19 -22.83 -0.08
C ARG A 39 10.43 -23.73 -0.11
N GLY A 40 11.47 -23.34 -0.85
CA GLY A 40 12.75 -24.08 -0.88
C GLY A 40 13.60 -23.93 0.39
N GLU A 41 13.26 -22.99 1.27
CA GLU A 41 14.02 -22.72 2.50
C GLU A 41 13.46 -23.49 3.69
N SER A 42 14.35 -24.04 4.52
CA SER A 42 13.99 -24.96 5.60
C SER A 42 13.44 -24.29 6.87
N THR A 43 13.70 -23.01 7.09
CA THR A 43 13.27 -22.29 8.30
C THR A 43 12.57 -20.98 7.97
N PHE A 44 11.62 -20.59 8.82
CA PHE A 44 10.91 -19.30 8.71
C PHE A 44 11.89 -18.11 8.68
N ALA A 45 12.96 -18.17 9.48
CA ALA A 45 13.98 -17.12 9.50
C ALA A 45 14.65 -16.97 8.12
N HIS A 46 15.12 -18.06 7.51
CA HIS A 46 15.72 -18.00 6.18
C HIS A 46 14.72 -17.53 5.11
N GLN A 47 13.45 -17.94 5.20
CA GLN A 47 12.39 -17.44 4.33
C GLN A 47 12.24 -15.91 4.41
N VAL A 48 12.17 -15.35 5.62
CA VAL A 48 12.09 -13.89 5.81
C VAL A 48 13.32 -13.18 5.24
N GLN A 49 14.51 -13.73 5.45
CA GLN A 49 15.75 -13.15 4.93
C GLN A 49 15.79 -13.12 3.39
N GLN A 50 15.30 -14.17 2.73
CA GLN A 50 15.17 -14.22 1.26
C GLN A 50 14.10 -13.24 0.75
N LEU A 51 13.05 -12.98 1.53
CA LEU A 51 11.99 -12.03 1.21
C LEU A 51 12.44 -10.57 1.33
N GLU A 52 13.38 -10.25 2.22
CA GLU A 52 13.76 -8.86 2.54
C GLU A 52 14.09 -8.02 1.30
N LYS A 53 14.95 -8.51 0.40
CA LYS A 53 15.35 -7.77 -0.80
C LYS A 53 14.17 -7.57 -1.76
N PRO A 54 13.41 -8.61 -2.17
CA PRO A 54 12.20 -8.43 -2.96
C PRO A 54 11.17 -7.50 -2.32
N LEU A 55 10.88 -7.66 -1.03
CA LEU A 55 9.93 -6.82 -0.30
C LEU A 55 10.33 -5.34 -0.39
N ARG A 56 11.60 -5.04 -0.14
CA ARG A 56 12.12 -3.67 -0.23
C ARG A 56 12.00 -3.08 -1.63
N ILE A 57 12.33 -3.85 -2.67
CA ILE A 57 12.25 -3.40 -4.06
C ILE A 57 10.78 -3.14 -4.44
N ILE A 58 9.88 -4.08 -4.14
CA ILE A 58 8.47 -3.94 -4.49
C ILE A 58 7.86 -2.76 -3.72
N TRP A 59 8.11 -2.67 -2.42
CA TRP A 59 7.64 -1.55 -1.60
C TRP A 59 8.13 -0.22 -2.16
N PHE A 60 9.41 -0.13 -2.49
CA PHE A 60 9.98 1.06 -3.11
C PHE A 60 9.28 1.42 -4.43
N VAL A 61 9.12 0.47 -5.35
CA VAL A 61 8.43 0.70 -6.63
C VAL A 61 6.98 1.17 -6.40
N LEU A 62 6.26 0.56 -5.47
CA LEU A 62 4.90 0.95 -5.15
C LEU A 62 4.81 2.39 -4.59
N LEU A 63 5.78 2.81 -3.78
CA LEU A 63 5.85 4.18 -3.28
C LEU A 63 6.11 5.19 -4.41
N GLU A 64 7.01 4.88 -5.34
CA GLU A 64 7.27 5.72 -6.51
C GLU A 64 6.02 5.84 -7.39
N VAL A 65 5.32 4.73 -7.64
CA VAL A 65 4.07 4.73 -8.41
C VAL A 65 2.99 5.56 -7.70
N LEU A 66 2.85 5.41 -6.38
CA LEU A 66 1.87 6.17 -5.60
C LEU A 66 2.19 7.67 -5.58
N LEU A 67 3.47 8.02 -5.49
CA LEU A 67 3.93 9.40 -5.51
C LEU A 67 3.73 10.03 -6.89
N ALA A 68 4.12 9.34 -7.96
CA ALA A 68 3.87 9.78 -9.33
C ALA A 68 2.37 9.97 -9.60
N TYR A 69 1.55 9.01 -9.17
CA TYR A 69 0.09 9.15 -9.25
C TYR A 69 -0.37 10.39 -8.49
N SER A 70 0.08 10.61 -7.25
CA SER A 70 -0.36 11.76 -6.43
C SER A 70 0.00 13.12 -7.04
N ILE A 71 1.05 13.18 -7.87
CA ILE A 71 1.47 14.39 -8.59
C ILE A 71 0.63 14.60 -9.86
N PHE A 72 0.27 13.52 -10.56
CA PHE A 72 -0.38 13.58 -11.88
C PHE A 72 -1.85 13.13 -11.89
N ASP A 73 -2.47 12.90 -10.75
CA ASP A 73 -3.79 12.26 -10.66
C ASP A 73 -4.90 12.99 -11.40
N GLN A 74 -4.94 14.33 -11.35
CA GLN A 74 -5.91 15.11 -12.10
C GLN A 74 -5.78 14.86 -13.61
N PHE A 75 -4.54 14.83 -14.11
CA PHE A 75 -4.27 14.52 -15.51
C PHE A 75 -4.65 13.07 -15.84
N ILE A 76 -4.23 12.11 -15.02
CA ILE A 76 -4.50 10.67 -15.20
C ILE A 76 -6.00 10.41 -15.25
N ILE A 77 -6.77 10.94 -14.28
CA ILE A 77 -8.22 10.74 -14.22
C ILE A 77 -8.92 11.42 -15.38
N SER A 78 -8.56 12.68 -15.69
CA SER A 78 -9.19 13.41 -16.79
C SER A 78 -8.91 12.75 -18.15
N TRP A 79 -7.71 12.20 -18.34
CA TRP A 79 -7.32 11.53 -19.57
C TRP A 79 -7.96 10.15 -19.74
N LEU A 80 -8.02 9.34 -18.67
CA LEU A 80 -8.56 7.98 -18.74
C LEU A 80 -10.09 7.92 -18.69
N PHE A 81 -10.71 8.76 -17.87
CA PHE A 81 -12.15 8.65 -17.54
C PHE A 81 -12.95 9.89 -17.97
N GLY A 82 -12.29 11.01 -18.26
CA GLY A 82 -12.94 12.29 -18.58
C GLY A 82 -12.97 13.25 -17.39
N THR A 83 -13.18 14.54 -17.67
CA THR A 83 -13.16 15.63 -16.67
C THR A 83 -14.29 15.52 -15.64
N ASP A 84 -15.39 14.84 -15.99
CA ASP A 84 -16.54 14.62 -15.12
C ASP A 84 -16.22 13.72 -13.91
N PHE A 85 -15.13 12.95 -13.99
CA PHE A 85 -14.70 12.05 -12.92
C PHE A 85 -13.62 12.64 -12.01
N THR A 86 -13.32 13.94 -12.10
CA THR A 86 -12.32 14.59 -11.24
C THR A 86 -12.63 14.49 -9.75
N SER A 87 -13.91 14.38 -9.36
CA SER A 87 -14.30 14.09 -7.96
C SER A 87 -13.83 12.71 -7.47
N ALA A 88 -13.40 11.81 -8.35
CA ALA A 88 -12.82 10.51 -7.99
C ALA A 88 -11.37 10.59 -7.48
N ILE A 89 -10.69 11.74 -7.61
CA ILE A 89 -9.28 11.90 -7.19
C ILE A 89 -9.11 11.47 -5.72
N LEU A 90 -9.97 11.99 -4.85
CA LEU A 90 -9.88 11.76 -3.42
C LEU A 90 -10.11 10.29 -3.01
N PRO A 91 -11.23 9.64 -3.39
CA PRO A 91 -11.41 8.23 -3.07
C PRO A 91 -10.31 7.37 -3.71
N THR A 92 -9.79 7.74 -4.88
CA THR A 92 -8.70 7.00 -5.51
C THR A 92 -7.40 7.09 -4.71
N ARG A 93 -6.98 8.28 -4.25
CA ARG A 93 -5.78 8.45 -3.41
C ARG A 93 -5.83 7.54 -2.19
N LEU A 94 -6.95 7.53 -1.46
CA LEU A 94 -7.14 6.68 -0.29
C LEU A 94 -7.13 5.19 -0.66
N LEU A 95 -7.80 4.80 -1.76
CA LEU A 95 -7.76 3.41 -2.23
C LEU A 95 -6.34 2.97 -2.61
N LEU A 96 -5.53 3.82 -3.22
CA LEU A 96 -4.15 3.45 -3.56
C LEU A 96 -3.26 3.27 -2.31
N ILE A 97 -3.50 4.02 -1.24
CA ILE A 97 -2.86 3.74 0.07
C ILE A 97 -3.29 2.37 0.58
N THR A 98 -4.60 2.05 0.52
CA THR A 98 -5.07 0.72 0.92
C THR A 98 -4.43 -0.38 0.07
N ALA A 99 -4.23 -0.13 -1.23
CA ALA A 99 -3.55 -1.06 -2.14
C ALA A 99 -2.08 -1.27 -1.78
N LEU A 100 -1.38 -0.19 -1.38
CA LEU A 100 -0.01 -0.29 -0.89
C LEU A 100 0.04 -1.21 0.34
N PHE A 101 -0.79 -0.97 1.35
CA PHE A 101 -0.80 -1.78 2.57
C PHE A 101 -1.25 -3.22 2.32
N GLU A 102 -2.24 -3.42 1.45
CA GLU A 102 -2.68 -4.73 1.00
C GLU A 102 -1.54 -5.49 0.32
N SER A 103 -0.81 -4.85 -0.58
CA SER A 103 0.33 -5.44 -1.29
C SER A 103 1.46 -5.82 -0.34
N LEU A 104 1.76 -4.97 0.64
CA LEU A 104 2.74 -5.27 1.68
C LEU A 104 2.29 -6.43 2.56
N SER A 105 1.01 -6.46 2.93
CA SER A 105 0.41 -7.54 3.71
C SER A 105 0.54 -8.87 2.98
N GLN A 106 0.20 -8.90 1.68
CA GLN A 106 0.34 -10.09 0.84
C GLN A 106 1.78 -10.59 0.78
N LEU A 107 2.77 -9.69 0.67
CA LEU A 107 4.19 -10.08 0.66
C LEU A 107 4.66 -10.61 2.02
N VAL A 108 4.32 -9.92 3.11
CA VAL A 108 4.70 -10.25 4.48
C VAL A 108 4.11 -11.59 4.93
N VAL A 109 2.97 -11.99 4.39
CA VAL A 109 2.33 -13.28 4.68
C VAL A 109 3.02 -14.46 3.98
N GLN A 110 3.80 -14.25 2.91
CA GLN A 110 4.37 -15.36 2.13
C GLN A 110 5.26 -16.33 2.93
N PRO A 111 6.16 -15.90 3.84
CA PRO A 111 6.94 -16.80 4.67
C PRO A 111 6.06 -17.67 5.58
N LEU A 112 4.94 -17.12 6.07
CA LEU A 112 3.99 -17.87 6.88
C LEU A 112 3.32 -18.98 6.08
N LEU A 113 2.89 -18.66 4.85
CA LEU A 113 2.30 -19.63 3.93
C LEU A 113 3.31 -20.69 3.51
N ALA A 114 4.55 -20.30 3.21
CA ALA A 114 5.63 -21.21 2.84
C ALA A 114 5.99 -22.18 4.00
N SER A 115 5.83 -21.73 5.24
CA SER A 115 5.98 -22.54 6.46
C SER A 115 4.75 -23.43 6.78
N GLY A 116 3.74 -23.50 5.91
CA GLY A 116 2.55 -24.33 6.11
C GLY A 116 1.53 -23.78 7.11
N LYS A 117 1.67 -22.53 7.57
CA LYS A 117 0.79 -21.90 8.56
C LYS A 117 -0.39 -21.15 7.92
N ALA A 118 -0.94 -21.70 6.83
CA ALA A 118 -2.07 -21.10 6.11
C ALA A 118 -3.35 -20.96 6.98
N ARG A 119 -3.52 -21.84 7.96
CA ARG A 119 -4.63 -21.77 8.93
C ARG A 119 -4.57 -20.48 9.75
N ASP A 120 -3.40 -20.09 10.25
CA ASP A 120 -3.23 -18.89 11.07
C ASP A 120 -3.56 -17.64 10.24
N TYR A 121 -3.11 -17.60 8.99
CA TYR A 121 -3.48 -16.55 8.04
C TYR A 121 -5.00 -16.46 7.83
N GLY A 122 -5.65 -17.59 7.56
CA GLY A 122 -7.10 -17.65 7.35
C GLY A 122 -7.89 -17.15 8.56
N ILE A 123 -7.48 -17.50 9.78
CA ILE A 123 -8.12 -17.01 11.01
C ILE A 123 -8.04 -15.49 11.10
N TRP A 124 -6.84 -14.91 10.95
CA TRP A 124 -6.66 -13.46 11.05
C TRP A 124 -7.35 -12.68 9.92
N GLN A 125 -7.39 -13.25 8.71
CA GLN A 125 -8.12 -12.67 7.59
C GLN A 125 -9.62 -12.61 7.87
N ASN A 126 -10.19 -13.70 8.41
CA ASN A 126 -11.60 -13.78 8.77
C ASN A 126 -11.94 -12.84 9.94
N VAL A 127 -11.08 -12.77 10.96
CA VAL A 127 -11.25 -11.81 12.08
C VAL A 127 -11.27 -10.38 11.55
N SER A 128 -10.33 -10.03 10.67
CA SER A 128 -10.26 -8.69 10.05
C SER A 128 -11.52 -8.41 9.21
N ALA A 129 -12.02 -9.41 8.48
CA ALA A 129 -13.25 -9.29 7.69
C ALA A 129 -14.49 -9.07 8.56
N ILE A 130 -14.62 -9.80 9.68
CA ILE A 130 -15.73 -9.62 10.63
C ILE A 130 -15.70 -8.23 11.24
N ILE A 131 -14.53 -7.76 11.69
CA ILE A 131 -14.37 -6.41 12.23
C ILE A 131 -14.76 -5.37 11.18
N ALA A 132 -14.26 -5.51 9.95
CA ALA A 132 -14.59 -4.61 8.86
C ALA A 132 -16.08 -4.63 8.50
N ALA A 133 -16.74 -5.79 8.52
CA ALA A 133 -18.17 -5.90 8.26
C ALA A 133 -19.01 -5.20 9.35
N VAL A 134 -18.66 -5.38 10.63
CA VAL A 134 -19.33 -4.72 11.76
C VAL A 134 -19.14 -3.20 11.67
N LEU A 135 -17.91 -2.72 11.47
CA LEU A 135 -17.64 -1.29 11.31
C LEU A 135 -18.34 -0.72 10.08
N GLY A 136 -18.35 -1.45 8.97
CA GLY A 136 -19.04 -1.07 7.74
C GLY A 136 -20.54 -0.91 7.95
N TRP A 137 -21.17 -1.87 8.63
CA TRP A 137 -22.60 -1.82 8.96
C TRP A 137 -22.96 -0.61 9.82
N LEU A 138 -22.09 -0.23 10.77
CA LEU A 138 -22.35 0.87 11.70
C LEU A 138 -22.04 2.25 11.11
N TRP A 139 -20.96 2.39 10.33
CA TRP A 139 -20.44 3.70 9.92
C TRP A 139 -20.75 4.10 8.47
N ILE A 140 -20.90 3.14 7.55
CA ILE A 140 -21.20 3.48 6.14
C ILE A 140 -22.54 4.22 6.01
N PRO A 141 -23.62 3.85 6.74
CA PRO A 141 -24.89 4.59 6.65
C PRO A 141 -24.79 6.06 7.09
N THR A 142 -23.87 6.39 8.00
CA THR A 142 -23.75 7.73 8.58
C THR A 142 -22.72 8.62 7.87
N ALA A 143 -21.61 8.03 7.40
CA ALA A 143 -20.49 8.77 6.81
C ALA A 143 -20.15 8.36 5.36
N GLY A 144 -20.96 7.52 4.73
CA GLY A 144 -20.90 7.21 3.30
C GLY A 144 -19.54 6.64 2.85
N ILE A 145 -19.00 7.16 1.74
CA ILE A 145 -17.75 6.68 1.14
C ILE A 145 -16.55 6.83 2.08
N ALA A 146 -16.48 7.92 2.85
CA ALA A 146 -15.35 8.15 3.75
C ALA A 146 -15.24 7.01 4.79
N ALA A 147 -16.37 6.60 5.37
CA ALA A 147 -16.41 5.44 6.27
C ALA A 147 -15.99 4.15 5.57
N TYR A 148 -16.46 3.90 4.34
CA TYR A 148 -16.04 2.73 3.56
C TYR A 148 -14.51 2.67 3.38
N LEU A 149 -13.88 3.80 3.05
CA LEU A 149 -12.43 3.88 2.83
C LEU A 149 -11.64 3.64 4.12
N ILE A 150 -12.09 4.20 5.24
CA ILE A 150 -11.48 3.98 6.57
C ILE A 150 -11.60 2.52 6.98
N VAL A 151 -12.79 1.92 6.85
CA VAL A 151 -13.04 0.51 7.14
C VAL A 151 -12.13 -0.39 6.30
N ARG A 152 -11.98 -0.07 5.02
CA ARG A 152 -11.07 -0.80 4.13
C ARG A 152 -9.60 -0.66 4.54
N LEU A 153 -9.17 0.53 4.95
CA LEU A 153 -7.82 0.75 5.46
C LEU A 153 -7.56 -0.08 6.73
N MET A 154 -8.52 -0.12 7.65
CA MET A 154 -8.42 -0.94 8.85
C MET A 154 -8.33 -2.44 8.52
N TYR A 155 -9.17 -2.91 7.59
CA TYR A 155 -9.17 -4.30 7.13
C TYR A 155 -7.80 -4.77 6.67
N VAL A 156 -7.08 -3.95 5.89
CA VAL A 156 -5.76 -4.33 5.36
C VAL A 156 -4.62 -4.10 6.37
N THR A 157 -4.79 -3.15 7.28
CA THR A 157 -3.76 -2.80 8.27
C THR A 157 -3.64 -3.86 9.37
N ILE A 158 -4.75 -4.49 9.79
CA ILE A 158 -4.73 -5.49 10.87
C ILE A 158 -3.82 -6.69 10.51
N PRO A 159 -4.00 -7.40 9.38
CA PRO A 159 -3.10 -8.50 9.00
C PRO A 159 -1.65 -8.03 8.80
N LEU A 160 -1.45 -6.83 8.23
CA LEU A 160 -0.12 -6.27 8.04
C LEU A 160 0.61 -6.09 9.37
N LEU A 161 -0.06 -5.61 10.42
CA LEU A 161 0.56 -5.46 11.75
C LEU A 161 0.81 -6.82 12.42
N VAL A 162 -0.18 -7.72 12.39
CA VAL A 162 -0.10 -9.05 13.01
C VAL A 162 1.04 -9.87 12.42
N PHE A 163 1.17 -9.89 11.09
CA PHE A 163 2.20 -10.68 10.42
C PHE A 163 3.50 -9.90 10.16
N GLY A 164 3.42 -8.57 10.09
CA GLY A 164 4.58 -7.70 9.92
C GLY A 164 5.53 -7.73 11.11
N LEU A 165 5.01 -7.82 12.34
CA LEU A 165 5.84 -7.86 13.54
C LEU A 165 6.77 -9.10 13.59
N PRO A 166 6.28 -10.36 13.41
CA PRO A 166 7.14 -11.52 13.30
C PRO A 166 8.17 -11.44 12.18
N VAL A 167 7.78 -10.90 11.02
CA VAL A 167 8.69 -10.72 9.88
C VAL A 167 9.77 -9.71 10.23
N ALA A 168 9.41 -8.55 10.80
CA ALA A 168 10.35 -7.50 11.18
C ALA A 168 11.44 -8.00 12.15
N LYS A 169 11.11 -8.92 13.06
CA LYS A 169 12.06 -9.54 14.01
C LYS A 169 13.12 -10.42 13.34
N HIS A 170 12.84 -10.95 12.14
CA HIS A 170 13.72 -11.90 11.43
C HIS A 170 14.40 -11.29 10.19
N LEU A 171 14.18 -9.99 9.93
CA LEU A 171 14.91 -9.28 8.89
C LEU A 171 16.41 -9.24 9.22
N GLN A 172 17.26 -9.39 8.20
CA GLN A 172 18.70 -9.24 8.36
C GLN A 172 19.06 -7.78 8.66
N LYS A 173 18.39 -6.83 7.99
CA LYS A 173 18.70 -5.39 8.10
C LYS A 173 17.42 -4.56 8.31
N PRO A 174 16.76 -4.67 9.47
CA PRO A 174 15.49 -3.99 9.74
C PRO A 174 15.61 -2.45 9.62
N LEU A 175 16.77 -1.88 9.94
CA LEU A 175 17.03 -0.44 9.80
C LEU A 175 16.89 0.06 8.35
N ARG A 176 17.09 -0.79 7.35
CA ARG A 176 16.92 -0.43 5.94
C ARG A 176 15.46 -0.35 5.51
N MET A 177 14.54 -0.93 6.28
CA MET A 177 13.10 -0.85 6.04
C MET A 177 12.48 0.39 6.68
N LEU A 178 13.15 0.96 7.70
CA LEU A 178 12.65 2.13 8.44
C LEU A 178 12.33 3.32 7.51
N PRO A 179 13.18 3.69 6.53
CA PRO A 179 12.84 4.77 5.61
C PRO A 179 11.56 4.53 4.82
N LEU A 180 11.37 3.32 4.28
CA LEU A 180 10.18 2.97 3.52
C LEU A 180 8.92 3.04 4.38
N LEU A 181 9.02 2.56 5.63
CA LEU A 181 7.95 2.67 6.61
C LEU A 181 7.61 4.15 6.89
N LEU A 182 8.62 4.98 7.18
CA LEU A 182 8.41 6.40 7.46
C LEU A 182 7.82 7.14 6.26
N THR A 183 8.32 6.89 5.04
CA THR A 183 7.78 7.47 3.81
C THR A 183 6.34 7.03 3.59
N SER A 184 6.02 5.74 3.77
CA SER A 184 4.65 5.23 3.61
C SER A 184 3.70 5.85 4.61
N SER A 185 4.11 5.96 5.87
CA SER A 185 3.32 6.60 6.93
C SER A 185 3.14 8.09 6.66
N ALA A 186 4.19 8.81 6.26
CA ALA A 186 4.12 10.23 5.92
C ALA A 186 3.19 10.47 4.72
N LEU A 187 3.30 9.65 3.67
CA LEU A 187 2.43 9.74 2.50
C LEU A 187 0.99 9.37 2.84
N ALA A 188 0.77 8.36 3.67
CA ALA A 188 -0.56 7.98 4.14
C ALA A 188 -1.22 9.11 4.93
N VAL A 189 -0.49 9.72 5.86
CA VAL A 189 -0.96 10.88 6.66
C VAL A 189 -1.23 12.08 5.76
N LEU A 190 -0.33 12.38 4.82
CA LEU A 190 -0.50 13.50 3.88
C LEU A 190 -1.78 13.35 3.05
N LEU A 191 -1.98 12.19 2.44
CA LEU A 191 -3.15 11.91 1.61
C LEU A 191 -4.44 11.88 2.46
N LEU A 192 -4.35 11.46 3.72
CA LEU A 192 -5.48 11.51 4.66
C LEU A 192 -5.83 12.94 5.06
N ILE A 193 -4.84 13.81 5.34
CA ILE A 193 -5.07 15.24 5.63
C ILE A 193 -5.73 15.91 4.43
N GLN A 194 -5.22 15.66 3.21
CA GLN A 194 -5.81 16.16 1.96
C GLN A 194 -7.25 15.66 1.75
N SER A 195 -7.63 14.53 2.36
CA SER A 195 -9.01 14.04 2.30
C SER A 195 -9.97 14.71 3.28
N ILE A 196 -9.45 15.25 4.37
CA ILE A 196 -10.23 15.96 5.38
C ILE A 196 -10.36 17.43 4.99
N GLU A 197 -9.25 18.05 4.60
CA GLU A 197 -9.23 19.43 4.13
C GLU A 197 -9.68 19.49 2.68
N SER A 198 -10.99 19.60 2.47
CA SER A 198 -11.59 19.75 1.14
C SER A 198 -11.17 21.05 0.39
N TYR A 199 -10.18 21.81 0.87
CA TYR A 199 -9.79 23.12 0.33
C TYR A 199 -8.31 23.50 0.51
N SER A 200 -7.81 24.15 -0.55
CA SER A 200 -6.60 24.99 -0.71
C SER A 200 -5.27 24.34 -1.14
N ILE A 201 -5.11 24.37 -2.45
CA ILE A 201 -4.03 23.94 -3.36
C ILE A 201 -2.63 24.53 -3.07
N VAL A 202 -2.45 25.43 -2.10
CA VAL A 202 -1.32 26.36 -2.12
C VAL A 202 0.01 25.81 -1.56
N SER A 203 0.01 24.72 -0.80
CA SER A 203 1.24 24.18 -0.16
C SER A 203 1.68 22.79 -0.67
N ILE A 204 0.99 22.25 -1.67
CA ILE A 204 1.10 20.88 -2.16
C ILE A 204 2.45 20.50 -2.82
N PRO A 205 3.08 21.34 -3.68
CA PRO A 205 4.29 20.91 -4.39
C PRO A 205 5.50 20.75 -3.48
N TYR A 206 5.60 21.50 -2.39
CA TYR A 206 6.72 21.42 -1.46
C TYR A 206 6.70 20.15 -0.61
N VAL A 207 5.52 19.66 -0.24
CA VAL A 207 5.40 18.42 0.53
C VAL A 207 5.73 17.22 -0.35
N TYR A 208 5.23 17.17 -1.59
CA TYR A 208 5.62 16.12 -2.53
C TYR A 208 7.10 16.20 -2.90
N ALA A 209 7.65 17.39 -3.08
CA ALA A 209 9.09 17.57 -3.31
C ALA A 209 9.92 17.12 -2.09
N PHE A 210 9.45 17.35 -0.87
CA PHE A 210 10.11 16.88 0.35
C PHE A 210 10.03 15.35 0.49
N VAL A 211 8.86 14.75 0.25
CA VAL A 211 8.69 13.29 0.25
C VAL A 211 9.56 12.67 -0.85
N PHE A 212 9.55 13.24 -2.05
CA PHE A 212 10.41 12.81 -3.16
C PHE A 212 11.89 12.93 -2.80
N LEU A 213 12.31 14.06 -2.23
CA LEU A 213 13.69 14.28 -1.78
C LEU A 213 14.09 13.26 -0.72
N MET A 214 13.22 12.98 0.25
CA MET A 214 13.45 11.93 1.25
C MET A 214 13.66 10.58 0.55
N VAL A 215 12.77 10.20 -0.37
CA VAL A 215 12.87 8.96 -1.14
C VAL A 215 14.19 8.87 -1.91
N VAL A 216 14.58 9.93 -2.62
CA VAL A 216 15.85 9.99 -3.39
C VAL A 216 17.08 9.96 -2.48
N LEU A 217 17.05 10.66 -1.34
CA LEU A 217 18.15 10.63 -0.36
C LEU A 217 18.32 9.21 0.21
N PHE A 218 17.21 8.51 0.48
CA PHE A 218 17.24 7.12 0.90
C PHE A 218 17.71 6.17 -0.22
N GLN A 219 17.38 6.43 -1.49
CA GLN A 219 17.89 5.67 -2.64
C GLN A 219 19.42 5.72 -2.74
N ARG A 220 20.02 6.90 -2.55
CA ARG A 220 21.47 7.08 -2.72
C ARG A 220 22.26 6.22 -1.72
N HIS A 221 21.73 6.06 -0.51
CA HIS A 221 22.30 5.19 0.50
C HIS A 221 22.23 3.69 0.12
N ASP A 222 21.13 3.23 -0.49
CA ASP A 222 20.98 1.82 -0.88
C ASP A 222 21.68 1.45 -2.20
N LEU A 223 21.74 2.37 -3.18
CA LEU A 223 22.44 2.15 -4.45
C LEU A 223 23.95 2.11 -4.29
N SER A 224 24.51 2.96 -3.42
CA SER A 224 25.95 2.91 -3.09
C SER A 224 26.35 1.58 -2.47
N PHE A 225 25.47 0.96 -1.69
CA PHE A 225 25.67 -0.40 -1.16
C PHE A 225 25.63 -1.49 -2.25
N LEU A 226 24.71 -1.40 -3.20
CA LEU A 226 24.65 -2.34 -4.33
C LEU A 226 25.91 -2.25 -5.19
N TYR A 227 26.38 -1.03 -5.47
CA TYR A 227 27.59 -0.80 -6.25
C TYR A 227 28.85 -1.36 -5.54
N THR A 228 28.99 -1.13 -4.24
CA THR A 228 30.12 -1.68 -3.46
C THR A 228 30.10 -3.19 -3.38
N THR A 229 28.91 -3.81 -3.24
CA THR A 229 28.78 -5.28 -3.19
C THR A 229 29.09 -5.95 -4.54
N LEU A 230 28.73 -5.29 -5.65
CA LEU A 230 29.06 -5.80 -6.99
C LEU A 230 30.55 -5.68 -7.27
N ARG A 231 31.18 -4.56 -6.88
CA ARG A 231 32.62 -4.33 -7.05
C ARG A 231 33.49 -5.26 -6.22
N SER A 232 33.02 -5.75 -5.07
CA SER A 232 33.79 -6.70 -4.24
C SER A 232 33.75 -8.14 -4.77
N ARG A 233 32.97 -8.43 -5.82
CA ARG A 233 32.84 -9.76 -6.44
C ARG A 233 33.54 -9.86 -7.81
N SER A 234 34.06 -8.74 -8.31
CA SER A 234 34.90 -8.64 -9.52
C SER A 234 36.36 -8.52 -9.13
#